data_AF-A0A0V0XHU4-F1
#
_entry.id   AF-A0A0V0XHU4-F1
#
_cell.length_a   1.000
_cell.length_b   1.000
_cell.length_c   1.000
_cell.angle_alpha   90.00
_cell.angle_beta   90.00
_cell.angle_gamma   90.00
#
_symmetry.space_group_name_H-M   'P 1'
#
loop_
_entity.id
_entity.type
_entity.pdbx_description
1 polymer ?
#
loop_
_entity_poly.entity_id
_entity_poly.type
_entity_poly.pdbx_seq_one_letter_code
_entity_poly.pdbx_strand_id
1 'polypeptide(L)'
;MFSKLLPGLNNKEIILASASPRREEILKKLKLPFKVVTSKFAEDLDKSLYFGRPGDYVIDNASFKAEDVASQLSNQDTVKLVIGCDTVVVFGGKIYEKPVDKNDAIRMLHE
;
A
#
# COMPACT_ATOMS: atom_id res chain seq x y z
N MET A 1 -20.55 10.16 5.69
CA MET A 1 -19.91 10.14 4.34
C MET A 1 -19.70 8.70 3.86
N PHE A 2 -19.00 7.84 4.61
CA PHE A 2 -18.79 6.43 4.23
C PHE A 2 -20.07 5.59 4.12
N SER A 3 -21.11 5.87 4.91
CA SER A 3 -22.38 5.14 4.88
C SER A 3 -23.07 5.07 3.51
N LYS A 4 -22.83 6.06 2.63
CA LYS A 4 -23.36 6.08 1.26
C LYS A 4 -22.58 5.19 0.29
N LEU A 5 -21.33 4.88 0.59
CA LEU A 5 -20.44 4.07 -0.25
C LEU A 5 -20.48 2.57 0.10
N LEU A 6 -20.80 2.23 1.36
CA LEU A 6 -20.88 0.84 1.83
C LEU A 6 -21.80 -0.06 0.98
N PRO A 7 -22.99 0.37 0.52
CA PRO A 7 -23.86 -0.49 -0.29
C PRO A 7 -23.20 -0.95 -1.60
N GLY A 8 -22.39 -0.09 -2.24
CA GLY A 8 -21.67 -0.43 -3.48
C GLY A 8 -20.46 -1.33 -3.25
N LEU A 9 -19.95 -1.39 -2.02
CA LEU A 9 -18.83 -2.24 -1.62
C LEU A 9 -19.27 -3.63 -1.18
N ASN A 10 -20.50 -3.80 -0.69
CA ASN A 10 -21.03 -5.10 -0.25
C ASN A 10 -21.02 -6.18 -1.35
N ASN A 11 -21.05 -5.79 -2.62
CA ASN A 11 -21.05 -6.72 -3.76
C ASN A 11 -19.65 -6.97 -4.33
N LYS A 12 -18.60 -6.52 -3.63
CA LYS A 12 -17.20 -6.72 -4.06
C LYS A 12 -16.44 -7.49 -2.99
N GLU A 13 -15.58 -8.39 -3.44
CA GLU A 13 -14.56 -8.95 -2.56
C GLU A 13 -13.45 -7.91 -2.37
N ILE A 14 -13.29 -7.43 -1.13
CA ILE A 14 -12.27 -6.43 -0.80
C ILE A 14 -10.95 -7.15 -0.46
N ILE A 15 -9.88 -6.76 -1.14
CA ILE A 15 -8.54 -7.30 -0.94
C ILE A 15 -7.60 -6.18 -0.50
N LEU A 16 -6.96 -6.33 0.65
CA LEU A 16 -5.86 -5.48 1.09
C LEU A 16 -4.54 -6.04 0.55
N ALA A 17 -3.92 -5.32 -0.37
CA ALA A 17 -2.64 -5.68 -1.01
C ALA A 17 -1.43 -5.32 -0.12
N SER A 18 -1.46 -5.67 1.17
CA SER A 18 -0.42 -5.26 2.12
C SER A 18 -0.19 -6.24 3.26
N ALA A 19 1.08 -6.52 3.57
CA ALA A 19 1.49 -7.31 4.73
C ALA A 19 1.53 -6.52 6.06
N SER A 20 1.20 -5.22 6.07
CA SER A 20 1.32 -4.38 7.27
C SER A 20 0.20 -4.64 8.27
N PRO A 21 0.50 -5.12 9.50
CA PRO A 21 -0.53 -5.36 10.52
C PRO A 21 -1.30 -4.08 10.88
N ARG A 22 -0.62 -2.94 10.88
CA ARG A 22 -1.22 -1.63 11.17
C ARG A 22 -2.27 -1.23 10.13
N ARG A 23 -2.05 -1.56 8.84
CA ARG A 23 -3.02 -1.24 7.77
C ARG A 23 -4.25 -2.14 7.87
N GLU A 24 -4.04 -3.41 8.20
CA GLU A 24 -5.13 -4.34 8.50
C GLU A 24 -5.98 -3.86 9.69
N GLU A 25 -5.34 -3.44 10.79
CA GLU A 25 -6.02 -2.87 11.96
C GLU A 25 -6.85 -1.63 11.62
N ILE A 26 -6.31 -0.72 10.80
CA ILE A 26 -7.03 0.47 10.33
C ILE A 26 -8.26 0.07 9.51
N LEU A 27 -8.09 -0.86 8.56
CA LEU A 27 -9.19 -1.28 7.68
C LEU A 27 -10.28 -2.04 8.44
N LYS A 28 -9.93 -2.83 9.45
CA LYS A 28 -10.88 -3.50 10.38
C LYS A 28 -11.82 -2.51 11.07
N LYS A 29 -11.39 -1.27 11.34
CA LYS A 29 -12.25 -0.24 11.95
C LYS A 29 -13.44 0.14 11.06
N LEU A 30 -13.36 -0.11 9.75
CA LEU A 30 -14.47 0.12 8.83
C LEU A 30 -15.57 -0.95 8.93
N LYS A 31 -15.35 -2.04 9.70
CA LYS A 31 -16.29 -3.16 9.86
C LYS A 31 -16.75 -3.77 8.53
N LEU A 32 -15.89 -3.74 7.52
CA LEU A 32 -16.09 -4.39 6.23
C LEU A 32 -15.33 -5.72 6.19
N PRO A 33 -15.90 -6.78 5.58
CA PRO A 33 -15.15 -7.99 5.32
C PRO A 33 -14.09 -7.72 4.23
N PHE A 34 -12.85 -8.15 4.47
CA PHE A 34 -11.78 -8.10 3.48
C PHE A 34 -10.80 -9.26 3.70
N LYS A 35 -10.04 -9.58 2.66
CA LYS A 35 -8.92 -10.53 2.74
C LYS A 35 -7.60 -9.79 2.60
N VAL A 36 -6.54 -10.35 3.17
CA VAL A 36 -5.18 -9.85 3.00
C VAL A 36 -4.48 -10.73 1.98
N VAL A 37 -3.94 -10.12 0.92
CA VAL A 37 -3.07 -10.78 -0.06
C VAL A 37 -1.83 -9.92 -0.20
N THR A 38 -0.65 -10.46 0.07
CA THR A 38 0.58 -9.66 0.03
C THR A 38 1.10 -9.56 -1.39
N SER A 39 1.39 -8.34 -1.86
CA SER A 39 2.04 -8.12 -3.16
C SER A 39 3.48 -8.64 -3.14
N LYS A 40 3.93 -9.16 -4.28
CA LYS A 40 5.31 -9.57 -4.57
C LYS A 40 6.08 -8.50 -5.36
N PHE A 41 5.47 -7.35 -5.65
CA PHE A 41 6.12 -6.24 -6.33
C PHE A 41 7.33 -5.76 -5.54
N ALA A 42 8.49 -5.70 -6.20
CA ALA A 42 9.71 -5.16 -5.60
C ALA A 42 9.58 -3.64 -5.48
N GLU A 43 9.80 -3.10 -4.29
CA GLU A 43 9.73 -1.66 -4.03
C GLU A 43 11.03 -0.96 -4.46
N ASP A 44 11.45 -1.15 -5.71
CA ASP A 44 12.76 -0.74 -6.23
C ASP A 44 12.68 0.33 -7.33
N LEU A 45 11.54 1.02 -7.44
CA LEU A 45 11.38 2.17 -8.32
C LEU A 45 12.51 3.21 -8.10
N ASP A 46 13.04 3.74 -9.20
CA ASP A 46 14.10 4.75 -9.17
C ASP A 46 13.57 6.07 -8.59
N LYS A 47 13.96 6.34 -7.34
CA LYS A 47 13.58 7.54 -6.58
C LYS A 47 14.01 8.84 -7.25
N SER A 48 15.03 8.82 -8.11
CA SER A 48 15.51 10.02 -8.81
C SER A 48 14.48 10.60 -9.78
N LEU A 49 13.61 9.75 -10.34
CA LEU A 49 12.50 10.14 -11.23
C LEU A 49 11.40 10.95 -10.50
N TYR A 50 11.42 10.91 -9.17
CA TYR A 50 10.43 11.51 -8.30
C TYR A 50 10.98 12.72 -7.52
N PHE A 51 12.11 13.28 -7.95
CA PHE A 51 12.67 14.48 -7.32
C PHE A 51 11.65 15.63 -7.26
N GLY A 52 11.47 16.21 -6.07
CA GLY A 52 10.46 17.24 -5.81
C GLY A 52 9.01 16.74 -5.78
N ARG A 53 8.75 15.46 -6.03
CA ARG A 53 7.41 14.86 -6.11
C ARG A 53 7.33 13.51 -5.37
N PRO A 54 7.66 13.44 -4.07
CA PRO A 54 7.64 12.18 -3.32
C PRO A 54 6.23 11.58 -3.17
N GLY A 55 5.17 12.37 -3.38
CA GLY A 55 3.79 11.87 -3.41
C GLY A 55 3.54 10.92 -4.59
N ASP A 56 4.11 11.23 -5.76
CA ASP A 56 3.96 10.41 -6.96
C ASP A 56 4.64 9.04 -6.76
N TYR A 57 5.77 9.03 -6.05
CA TYR A 57 6.50 7.80 -5.70
C TYR A 57 5.62 6.80 -4.94
N VAL A 58 4.95 7.26 -3.88
CA VAL A 58 4.07 6.40 -3.07
C VAL A 58 2.79 6.00 -3.80
N ILE A 59 2.29 6.85 -4.71
CA ILE A 59 1.11 6.53 -5.54
C ILE A 59 1.45 5.41 -6.52
N ASP A 60 2.60 5.49 -7.20
CA ASP A 60 3.03 4.47 -8.16
C ASP A 60 3.32 3.15 -7.45
N ASN A 61 4.07 3.16 -6.35
CA ASN A 61 4.31 1.97 -5.53
C ASN A 61 3.00 1.34 -5.05
N ALA A 62 2.05 2.13 -4.56
CA ALA A 62 0.75 1.63 -4.12
C ALA A 62 -0.05 1.01 -5.27
N SER A 63 0.00 1.64 -6.45
CA SER A 63 -0.71 1.18 -7.65
C SER A 63 -0.13 -0.14 -8.15
N PHE A 64 1.18 -0.24 -8.30
CA PHE A 64 1.83 -1.49 -8.72
C PHE A 64 1.61 -2.64 -7.74
N LYS A 65 1.58 -2.38 -6.43
CA LYS A 65 1.21 -3.40 -5.43
C LYS A 65 -0.23 -3.90 -5.61
N ALA A 66 -1.16 -2.99 -5.92
CA ALA A 66 -2.55 -3.37 -6.19
C ALA A 66 -2.69 -4.15 -7.50
N GLU A 67 -2.00 -3.72 -8.56
CA GLU A 67 -2.00 -4.36 -9.87
C GLU A 67 -1.39 -5.77 -9.83
N ASP A 68 -0.28 -5.95 -9.14
CA ASP A 68 0.34 -7.25 -8.93
C ASP A 68 -0.65 -8.22 -8.28
N VAL A 69 -1.30 -7.82 -7.18
CA VAL A 69 -2.32 -8.66 -6.51
C VAL A 69 -3.55 -8.88 -7.41
N ALA A 70 -3.99 -7.86 -8.15
CA ALA A 70 -5.11 -7.99 -9.09
C ALA A 70 -4.80 -9.03 -10.19
N SER A 71 -3.58 -9.03 -10.72
CA SER A 71 -3.12 -9.96 -11.76
C SER A 71 -3.12 -11.41 -11.26
N GLN A 72 -2.67 -11.65 -10.01
CA GLN A 72 -2.69 -12.97 -9.36
C GLN A 72 -4.11 -13.52 -9.17
N LEU A 73 -5.10 -12.63 -9.06
CA LEU A 73 -6.50 -12.97 -8.80
C LEU A 73 -7.40 -12.91 -10.06
N SER A 74 -6.81 -12.67 -11.24
CA SER A 74 -7.54 -12.46 -12.51
C SER A 74 -8.40 -13.65 -12.95
N ASN A 75 -8.03 -14.87 -12.58
CA ASN A 75 -8.72 -16.11 -12.99
C ASN A 75 -10.00 -16.44 -12.18
N GLN A 76 -10.57 -15.51 -11.40
CA GLN A 76 -11.78 -15.77 -10.62
C GLN A 76 -12.92 -14.86 -11.05
N ASP A 77 -14.11 -15.43 -11.23
CA ASP A 77 -15.33 -14.77 -11.75
C ASP A 77 -15.96 -13.71 -10.83
N THR A 78 -15.30 -13.36 -9.72
CA THR A 78 -15.79 -12.36 -8.76
C THR A 78 -15.17 -11.00 -9.03
N VAL A 79 -16.01 -9.96 -9.02
CA VAL A 79 -15.56 -8.57 -9.08
C VAL A 79 -14.86 -8.20 -7.76
N LYS A 80 -13.58 -7.85 -7.84
CA LYS A 80 -12.73 -7.53 -6.67
C LYS A 80 -12.45 -6.04 -6.57
N LEU A 81 -12.27 -5.55 -5.35
CA LEU A 81 -11.68 -4.25 -5.06
C LEU A 81 -10.32 -4.49 -4.39
N VAL A 82 -9.23 -4.18 -5.08
CA VAL A 82 -7.88 -4.32 -4.54
C VAL A 82 -7.39 -2.97 -4.03
N ILE A 83 -6.92 -2.93 -2.77
CA ILE A 83 -6.45 -1.74 -2.08
C ILE A 83 -4.93 -1.84 -1.92
N GLY A 84 -4.19 -1.09 -2.73
CA GLY A 84 -2.76 -0.88 -2.58
C GLY A 84 -2.44 0.25 -1.60
N CYS A 85 -1.32 0.14 -0.89
CA CYS A 85 -0.86 1.17 0.04
C CYS A 85 0.65 1.26 0.07
N ASP A 86 1.17 2.48 0.06
CA ASP A 86 2.59 2.76 0.30
C ASP A 86 2.79 3.89 1.29
N THR A 87 3.95 3.93 1.95
CA THR A 87 4.24 4.94 2.97
C THR A 87 5.74 5.16 3.08
N VAL A 88 6.15 6.41 2.94
CA VAL A 88 7.54 6.85 3.15
C VAL A 88 7.56 8.05 4.09
N VAL A 89 8.73 8.32 4.66
CA VAL A 89 9.02 9.58 5.36
C VAL A 89 9.84 10.46 4.42
N VAL A 90 9.57 11.76 4.41
CA VAL A 90 10.36 12.73 3.65
C VAL A 90 10.97 13.74 4.61
N PHE A 91 12.28 13.86 4.58
CA PHE A 91 13.01 14.83 5.40
C PHE A 91 14.19 15.39 4.60
N GLY A 92 14.35 16.72 4.57
CA GLY A 92 15.41 17.37 3.79
C GLY A 92 15.36 17.10 2.28
N GLY A 93 14.19 16.79 1.71
CA GLY A 93 14.04 16.42 0.30
C GLY A 93 14.43 14.97 -0.04
N LYS A 94 14.81 14.17 0.97
CA LYS A 94 15.15 12.75 0.83
C LYS A 94 13.99 11.86 1.26
N ILE A 95 13.75 10.80 0.48
CA ILE A 95 12.77 9.75 0.78
C ILE A 95 13.42 8.69 1.65
N TYR A 96 12.78 8.37 2.77
CA TYR A 96 13.15 7.30 3.68
C TYR A 96 12.10 6.21 3.65
N GLU A 97 12.55 5.01 3.32
CA GLU A 97 11.75 3.79 3.38
C GLU A 97 11.94 3.11 4.73
N LYS A 98 11.63 1.81 4.80
CA LYS A 98 11.94 1.01 5.98
C LYS A 98 13.46 0.88 6.11
N PRO A 99 14.00 0.98 7.33
CA PRO A 99 15.42 0.70 7.53
C PRO A 99 15.71 -0.76 7.19
N VAL A 100 16.84 -1.00 6.54
CA VAL A 100 17.22 -2.38 6.14
C VAL A 100 17.67 -3.20 7.34
N ASP A 101 18.19 -2.54 8.38
CA ASP A 101 18.61 -3.16 9.63
C ASP A 101 18.56 -2.16 10.81
N LYS A 102 18.95 -2.63 11.99
CA LYS A 102 18.96 -1.82 13.23
C LYS A 102 19.93 -0.64 13.16
N ASN A 103 21.09 -0.80 12.54
CA ASN A 103 22.09 0.28 12.44
C ASN A 103 21.60 1.37 11.50
N ASP A 104 20.97 0.98 10.39
CA ASP A 104 20.32 1.90 9.47
C ASP A 104 19.17 2.65 10.14
N ALA A 105 18.37 1.97 10.97
CA ALA A 105 17.33 2.62 11.76
C ALA A 105 17.90 3.69 12.72
N ILE A 106 18.99 3.39 13.43
CA ILE A 106 19.67 4.35 14.31
C ILE A 106 20.21 5.53 13.50
N ARG A 107 20.87 5.26 12.37
CA ARG A 107 21.38 6.28 11.46
C ARG A 107 20.26 7.22 10.99
N MET A 108 19.13 6.66 10.55
CA MET A 108 17.95 7.45 10.12
C MET A 108 17.37 8.33 11.23
N LEU A 109 17.39 7.88 12.49
CA LEU A 109 16.88 8.66 13.63
C LEU A 109 17.81 9.80 14.08
N HIS A 110 19.06 9.79 13.64
CA HIS A 110 20.07 10.82 13.94
C HIS A 110 20.26 11.85 12.83
N GLU A 111 19.60 11.68 11.68
CA GLU A 111 19.51 12.70 10.62
C GLU A 111 18.49 13.79 10.99
#